data_AF-A0A7S2XM16-F1
#
_entry.id   AF-A0A7S2XM16-F1
#
_cell.length_a   1.000
_cell.length_b   1.000
_cell.length_c   1.000
_cell.angle_alpha   90.00
_cell.angle_beta   90.00
_cell.angle_gamma   90.00
#
_symmetry.space_group_name_H-M   'P 1'
#
loop_
_entity.id
_entity.type
_entity.pdbx_description
1 polymer ?
#
loop_
_entity_poly.entity_id
_entity_poly.type
_entity_poly.pdbx_seq_one_letter_code
_entity_poly.pdbx_strand_id
1 'polypeptide(L)'
;MASLYGSMTDPPVRDLESLPLPLALRPLLKRLIALPESDVSDDDILAIMLIVRMGDAMHKNAYATFLIKSFVDELRRKLNVHELDLELEVSATRWTYLQGTLMVYHRIAWDFDGYAMQSLSKIALGVLEDNITVNEAFHLINETEKETQFTSFEKHYRNLPGRIALIPVLASTGCTVYFGGTWVDFGFAILTGTTAGVIHYICCRKPELAGIQDLLVSISTAMISTMAMTLFPNAVCFPAQVLGTLFWFLYGISFMLSLYEMTQGLTMTGLTRFALAILNSFILAFGVVIGVWFAAYGGPNRFYLIL
;
A
#
# COMPACT_ATOMS: atom_id res chain seq x y z
N MET A 1 10.20 -21.61 14.19
CA MET A 1 9.59 -20.49 14.94
C MET A 1 8.36 -21.01 15.67
N ALA A 2 8.58 -21.89 16.65
CA ALA A 2 7.53 -22.51 17.44
C ALA A 2 7.75 -22.14 18.91
N SER A 3 6.67 -21.82 19.62
CA SER A 3 6.56 -21.72 21.08
C SER A 3 7.33 -20.59 21.78
N LEU A 4 6.88 -19.34 21.58
CA LEU A 4 7.13 -18.24 22.54
C LEU A 4 5.87 -17.54 23.05
N TYR A 5 4.68 -17.93 22.57
CA TYR A 5 3.43 -17.49 23.17
C TYR A 5 3.04 -18.49 24.26
N GLY A 6 3.60 -18.30 25.46
CA GLY A 6 3.05 -18.92 26.66
C GLY A 6 1.61 -18.46 26.83
N SER A 7 0.69 -19.39 27.15
CA SER A 7 -0.74 -19.10 27.29
C SER A 7 -0.98 -18.08 28.41
N MET A 8 -0.94 -16.79 28.06
CA MET A 8 -1.56 -15.75 28.86
C MET A 8 -3.06 -16.00 28.77
N THR A 9 -3.62 -16.59 29.82
CA THR A 9 -5.07 -16.58 30.02
C THR A 9 -5.44 -15.14 30.37
N ASP A 10 -5.58 -14.29 29.35
CA ASP A 10 -6.03 -12.92 29.54
C ASP A 10 -7.42 -12.95 30.19
N PRO A 11 -7.68 -12.07 31.17
CA PRO A 11 -8.99 -11.98 31.78
C PRO A 11 -10.03 -11.68 30.70
N PRO A 12 -11.25 -12.25 30.79
CA PRO A 12 -12.32 -11.91 29.85
C PRO A 12 -12.51 -10.40 29.84
N VAL A 13 -12.58 -9.81 28.64
CA VAL A 13 -12.84 -8.38 28.46
C VAL A 13 -14.24 -8.10 29.03
N ARG A 14 -14.29 -7.61 30.27
CA ARG A 14 -15.56 -7.29 30.95
C ARG A 14 -16.16 -5.96 30.49
N ASP A 15 -15.46 -5.23 29.63
CA ASP A 15 -15.86 -3.89 29.22
C ASP A 15 -15.65 -3.70 27.70
N LEU A 16 -16.73 -3.85 26.94
CA LEU A 16 -16.75 -3.63 25.49
C LEU A 16 -16.28 -2.21 25.10
N GLU A 17 -16.42 -1.22 25.98
CA GLU A 17 -15.98 0.15 25.70
C GLU A 17 -14.46 0.31 25.71
N SER A 18 -13.75 -0.64 26.34
CA SER A 18 -12.28 -0.65 26.42
C SER A 18 -11.59 -1.16 25.15
N LEU A 19 -12.35 -1.70 24.19
CA LEU A 19 -11.81 -2.27 22.96
C LEU A 19 -10.99 -1.22 22.17
N PRO A 20 -9.81 -1.60 21.62
CA PRO A 20 -8.95 -0.70 20.86
C PRO A 20 -9.51 -0.45 19.44
N LEU A 21 -10.65 0.23 19.36
CA LEU A 21 -11.37 0.52 18.13
C LEU A 21 -11.04 1.92 17.59
N PRO A 22 -10.86 2.05 16.27
CA PRO A 22 -10.88 3.34 15.59
C PRO A 22 -12.16 4.13 15.92
N LEU A 23 -12.04 5.45 16.02
CA LEU A 23 -13.16 6.35 16.30
C LEU A 23 -14.34 6.15 15.32
N ALA A 24 -14.03 5.81 14.05
CA ALA A 24 -15.02 5.57 13.01
C ALA A 24 -15.90 4.34 13.26
N LEU A 25 -15.43 3.35 14.03
CA LEU A 25 -16.18 2.13 14.33
C LEU A 25 -17.00 2.23 15.62
N ARG A 26 -16.70 3.21 16.49
CA ARG A 26 -17.44 3.41 17.76
C ARG A 26 -18.95 3.61 17.59
N PRO A 27 -19.47 4.30 16.55
CA PRO A 27 -20.91 4.42 16.34
C PRO A 27 -21.60 3.06 16.14
N LEU A 28 -20.95 2.10 15.50
CA LEU A 28 -21.48 0.75 15.33
C LEU A 28 -21.50 0.00 16.67
N LEU A 29 -20.40 0.04 17.43
CA LEU A 29 -20.36 -0.56 18.76
C LEU A 29 -21.47 -0.01 19.67
N LYS A 30 -21.66 1.32 19.71
CA LYS A 30 -22.73 1.95 20.49
C LYS A 30 -24.12 1.50 20.07
N ARG A 31 -24.33 1.26 18.76
CA ARG A 31 -25.60 0.73 18.26
C ARG A 31 -25.82 -0.71 18.70
N LEU A 32 -24.79 -1.56 18.61
CA LEU A 32 -24.85 -2.96 19.03
C LEU A 32 -25.12 -3.08 20.54
N ILE A 33 -24.47 -2.28 21.38
CA ILE A 33 -24.71 -2.24 22.83
C ILE A 33 -26.13 -1.73 23.17
N ALA A 34 -26.70 -0.86 22.32
CA ALA A 34 -28.04 -0.32 22.53
C ALA A 34 -29.16 -1.28 22.09
N LEU A 35 -28.83 -2.40 21.42
CA LEU A 35 -29.81 -3.44 21.10
C LEU A 35 -30.26 -4.16 22.39
N PRO A 36 -31.51 -4.65 22.45
CA PRO A 36 -31.97 -5.42 23.60
C PRO A 36 -31.09 -6.66 23.84
N GLU A 37 -30.77 -6.97 25.10
CA GLU A 37 -29.96 -8.15 25.49
C GLU A 37 -30.54 -9.49 24.98
N SER A 38 -31.82 -9.53 24.62
CA SER A 38 -32.45 -10.71 24.04
C SER A 38 -31.96 -11.05 22.62
N ASP A 39 -31.37 -10.07 21.92
CA ASP A 39 -31.19 -10.15 20.46
C ASP A 39 -29.73 -10.46 20.07
N VAL A 40 -28.74 -10.01 20.85
CA VAL A 40 -27.31 -10.16 20.53
C VAL A 40 -26.50 -10.37 21.81
N SER A 41 -25.71 -11.44 21.88
CA SER A 41 -24.82 -11.67 23.04
C SER A 41 -23.55 -10.82 22.97
N ASP A 42 -22.89 -10.57 24.10
CA ASP A 42 -21.61 -9.84 24.13
C ASP A 42 -20.54 -10.52 23.26
N ASP A 43 -20.54 -11.85 23.18
CA ASP A 43 -19.65 -12.64 22.34
C ASP A 43 -19.93 -12.40 20.84
N ASP A 44 -21.21 -12.27 20.45
CA ASP A 44 -21.61 -11.91 19.09
C ASP A 44 -21.16 -10.48 18.75
N ILE A 45 -21.30 -9.53 19.68
CA ILE A 45 -20.81 -8.15 19.50
C ILE A 45 -19.30 -8.16 19.27
N LEU A 46 -18.54 -8.90 20.07
CA LEU A 46 -17.09 -9.05 19.90
C LEU A 46 -16.72 -9.65 18.54
N ALA A 47 -17.43 -10.70 18.12
CA ALA A 47 -17.24 -11.33 16.82
C ALA A 47 -17.52 -10.36 15.65
N ILE A 48 -18.65 -9.66 15.69
CA ILE A 48 -19.02 -8.64 14.70
C ILE A 48 -17.94 -7.57 14.62
N MET A 49 -17.54 -7.03 15.78
CA MET A 49 -16.54 -5.97 15.83
C MET A 49 -15.17 -6.44 15.36
N LEU A 50 -14.79 -7.71 15.57
CA LEU A 50 -13.55 -8.27 15.06
C LEU A 50 -13.58 -8.36 13.53
N ILE A 51 -14.67 -8.88 12.95
CA ILE A 51 -14.82 -9.01 11.50
C ILE A 51 -14.74 -7.62 10.84
N VAL A 52 -15.51 -6.67 11.37
CA VAL A 52 -15.51 -5.28 10.88
C VAL A 52 -14.10 -4.69 10.97
N ARG A 53 -13.46 -4.84 12.13
CA ARG A 53 -12.13 -4.30 12.39
C ARG A 53 -11.05 -4.92 11.50
N MET A 54 -11.10 -6.22 11.27
CA MET A 54 -10.18 -6.95 10.40
C MET A 54 -10.34 -6.51 8.95
N GLY A 55 -11.58 -6.47 8.44
CA GLY A 55 -11.85 -6.02 7.08
C GLY A 55 -11.42 -4.57 6.84
N ASP A 56 -11.68 -3.69 7.80
CA ASP A 56 -11.26 -2.27 7.80
C ASP A 56 -9.71 -2.14 7.78
N ALA A 57 -9.03 -2.86 8.67
CA ALA A 57 -7.57 -2.88 8.73
C ALA A 57 -6.93 -3.42 7.45
N MET A 58 -7.48 -4.49 6.88
CA MET A 58 -7.02 -5.03 5.60
C MET A 58 -7.24 -4.01 4.48
N HIS A 59 -8.44 -3.43 4.37
CA HIS A 59 -8.76 -2.49 3.32
C HIS A 59 -7.87 -1.24 3.35
N LYS A 60 -7.62 -0.70 4.55
CA LYS A 60 -6.74 0.45 4.77
C LYS A 60 -5.30 0.21 4.28
N ASN A 61 -4.78 -1.02 4.42
CA ASN A 61 -3.42 -1.39 4.02
C ASN A 61 -3.31 -1.87 2.55
N ALA A 62 -4.23 -1.40 1.68
CA ALA A 62 -4.25 -1.68 0.24
C ALA A 62 -4.30 -3.18 -0.12
N TYR A 63 -5.02 -3.95 0.69
CA TYR A 63 -5.22 -5.38 0.47
C TYR A 63 -6.14 -5.64 -0.73
N ALA A 64 -5.92 -6.75 -1.45
CA ALA A 64 -6.74 -7.10 -2.61
C ALA A 64 -8.19 -7.34 -2.17
N THR A 65 -9.14 -6.57 -2.71
CA THR A 65 -10.53 -6.53 -2.19
C THR A 65 -11.21 -7.91 -2.21
N PHE A 66 -10.89 -8.74 -3.20
CA PHE A 66 -11.40 -10.11 -3.28
C PHE A 66 -10.95 -10.99 -2.11
N LEU A 67 -9.69 -10.86 -1.67
CA LEU A 67 -9.18 -11.62 -0.55
C LEU A 67 -9.80 -11.13 0.78
N ILE A 68 -10.00 -9.82 0.93
CA ILE A 68 -10.71 -9.26 2.10
C ILE A 68 -12.09 -9.91 2.20
N LYS A 69 -12.83 -9.92 1.09
CA LYS A 69 -14.16 -10.54 1.04
C LYS A 69 -14.11 -12.03 1.41
N SER A 70 -13.14 -12.77 0.87
CA SER A 70 -12.94 -14.19 1.21
C SER A 70 -12.71 -14.40 2.71
N PHE A 71 -11.81 -13.64 3.33
CA PHE A 71 -11.52 -13.75 4.76
C PHE A 71 -12.72 -13.35 5.62
N VAL A 72 -13.41 -12.27 5.26
CA VAL A 72 -14.59 -11.81 5.99
C VAL A 72 -15.71 -12.86 5.91
N ASP A 73 -15.95 -13.45 4.74
CA ASP A 73 -16.97 -14.49 4.57
C ASP A 73 -16.63 -15.79 5.32
N GLU A 74 -15.34 -16.14 5.44
CA GLU A 74 -14.89 -17.26 6.25
C GLU A 74 -15.02 -16.97 7.75
N LEU A 75 -14.61 -15.78 8.20
CA LEU A 75 -14.75 -15.36 9.60
C LEU A 75 -16.21 -15.27 10.03
N ARG A 76 -17.10 -14.76 9.16
CA ARG A 76 -18.55 -14.76 9.38
C ARG A 76 -19.10 -16.16 9.59
N ARG A 77 -18.68 -17.13 8.76
CA ARG A 77 -19.08 -18.54 8.90
C ARG A 77 -18.52 -19.15 10.18
N LYS A 78 -17.26 -18.88 10.51
CA LYS A 78 -16.58 -19.39 11.70
C LYS A 78 -17.19 -18.88 13.00
N LEU A 79 -17.50 -17.59 13.06
CA LEU A 79 -18.01 -16.89 14.25
C LEU A 79 -19.55 -16.81 14.27
N ASN A 80 -20.24 -17.51 13.37
CA ASN A 80 -21.70 -17.57 13.28
C ASN A 80 -22.40 -16.20 13.07
N VAL A 81 -21.74 -15.26 12.39
CA VAL A 81 -22.25 -13.90 12.11
C VAL A 81 -22.75 -13.82 10.65
N HIS A 82 -23.94 -14.38 10.39
CA HIS A 82 -24.45 -14.49 9.02
C HIS A 82 -25.02 -13.19 8.43
N GLU A 83 -25.52 -12.28 9.27
CA GLU A 83 -26.24 -11.10 8.80
C GLU A 83 -25.36 -9.88 8.52
N LEU A 84 -24.06 -9.96 8.86
CA LEU A 84 -23.10 -8.88 8.61
C LEU A 84 -22.67 -8.88 7.15
N ASP A 85 -23.03 -7.85 6.39
CA ASP A 85 -22.62 -7.73 4.98
C ASP A 85 -21.53 -6.67 4.79
N LEU A 86 -20.66 -6.91 3.80
CA LEU A 86 -19.53 -6.05 3.45
C LEU A 86 -19.58 -5.67 1.96
N GLU A 87 -19.74 -4.38 1.72
CA GLU A 87 -19.54 -3.76 0.41
C GLU A 87 -18.21 -2.98 0.42
N LEU A 88 -17.32 -3.32 -0.52
CA LEU A 88 -16.01 -2.67 -0.68
C LEU A 88 -16.07 -1.62 -1.79
N GLU A 89 -15.72 -0.39 -1.46
CA GLU A 89 -15.50 0.71 -2.39
C GLU A 89 -14.02 1.11 -2.36
N VAL A 90 -13.52 1.79 -3.39
CA VAL A 90 -12.10 2.20 -3.49
C VAL A 90 -11.64 3.04 -2.31
N SER A 91 -12.52 3.85 -1.73
CA SER A 91 -12.17 4.75 -0.62
C SER A 91 -12.95 4.45 0.65
N ALA A 92 -13.75 3.39 0.67
CA ALA A 92 -14.63 3.13 1.80
C ALA A 92 -14.96 1.64 1.95
N THR A 93 -15.20 1.22 3.19
CA THR A 93 -15.89 -0.05 3.46
C THR A 93 -17.26 0.28 4.00
N ARG A 94 -18.29 -0.31 3.41
CA ARG A 94 -19.66 -0.18 3.89
C ARG A 94 -20.07 -1.51 4.53
N TRP A 95 -20.42 -1.42 5.80
CA TRP A 95 -20.87 -2.52 6.64
C TRP A 95 -22.36 -2.39 6.88
N THR A 96 -23.11 -3.47 6.70
CA THR A 96 -24.55 -3.49 6.97
C THR A 96 -24.87 -4.63 7.93
N TYR A 97 -25.62 -4.34 9.00
CA TYR A 97 -26.03 -5.33 10.02
C TYR A 97 -27.35 -4.92 10.66
N LEU A 98 -28.31 -5.85 10.81
CA LEU A 98 -29.60 -5.66 11.49
C LEU A 98 -30.26 -4.27 11.25
N GLN A 99 -30.38 -3.85 9.98
CA GLN A 99 -30.97 -2.56 9.52
C GLN A 99 -30.09 -1.30 9.68
N GLY A 100 -28.90 -1.41 10.24
CA GLY A 100 -27.92 -0.32 10.31
C GLY A 100 -26.85 -0.43 9.23
N THR A 101 -26.52 0.69 8.59
CA THR A 101 -25.33 0.80 7.73
C THR A 101 -24.29 1.69 8.41
N LEU A 102 -23.03 1.25 8.39
CA LEU A 102 -21.85 2.03 8.74
C LEU A 102 -20.97 2.14 7.51
N MET A 103 -20.61 3.35 7.13
CA MET A 103 -19.64 3.58 6.06
C MET A 103 -18.38 4.18 6.68
N VAL A 104 -17.25 3.48 6.49
CA VAL A 104 -15.94 3.92 6.98
C VAL A 104 -15.13 4.37 5.78
N TYR A 105 -14.70 5.62 5.80
CA TYR A 105 -13.87 6.19 4.75
C TYR A 105 -12.40 6.04 5.10
N HIS A 106 -11.63 5.54 4.13
CA HIS A 106 -10.20 5.32 4.23
C HIS A 106 -9.50 6.11 3.14
N ARG A 107 -8.41 6.76 3.51
CA ARG A 107 -7.40 7.11 2.52
C ARG A 107 -6.58 5.86 2.26
N ILE A 108 -6.84 5.17 1.16
CA ILE A 108 -5.99 4.05 0.72
C ILE A 108 -4.59 4.61 0.48
N ALA A 109 -3.60 4.03 1.17
CA ALA A 109 -2.21 4.30 0.87
C ALA A 109 -1.93 3.74 -0.53
N TRP A 110 -1.31 4.56 -1.39
CA TRP A 110 -0.88 4.11 -2.72
C TRP A 110 0.17 3.00 -2.65
N ASP A 111 0.92 2.97 -1.54
CA ASP A 111 1.94 1.97 -1.28
C ASP A 111 1.30 0.72 -0.68
N PHE A 112 1.56 -0.41 -1.34
CA PHE A 112 1.21 -1.73 -0.86
C PHE A 112 2.09 -2.10 0.34
N ASP A 113 1.49 -2.28 1.52
CA ASP A 113 2.19 -2.76 2.71
C ASP A 113 2.12 -4.28 2.80
N GLY A 114 3.04 -4.96 2.13
CA GLY A 114 3.11 -6.42 2.12
C GLY A 114 3.31 -7.03 3.52
N TYR A 115 3.95 -6.31 4.45
CA TYR A 115 4.14 -6.79 5.82
C TYR A 115 2.84 -6.74 6.62
N ALA A 116 2.14 -5.60 6.59
CA ALA A 116 0.83 -5.47 7.24
C ALA A 116 -0.16 -6.46 6.64
N MET A 117 -0.15 -6.63 5.32
CA MET A 117 -0.93 -7.63 4.60
C MET A 117 -0.69 -9.05 5.15
N GLN A 118 0.58 -9.47 5.22
CA GLN A 118 0.93 -10.80 5.71
C GLN A 118 0.54 -10.99 7.19
N SER A 119 0.76 -9.96 8.02
CA SER A 119 0.47 -10.00 9.45
C SER A 119 -1.03 -10.10 9.71
N LEU A 120 -1.86 -9.27 9.05
CA LEU A 120 -3.31 -9.35 9.15
C LEU A 120 -3.86 -10.69 8.65
N SER A 121 -3.27 -11.24 7.57
CA SER A 121 -3.66 -12.57 7.07
C SER A 121 -3.36 -13.67 8.08
N LYS A 122 -2.20 -13.62 8.76
CA LYS A 122 -1.86 -14.57 9.82
C LYS A 122 -2.80 -14.46 11.01
N ILE A 123 -3.21 -13.24 11.40
CA ILE A 123 -4.17 -13.04 12.48
C ILE A 123 -5.53 -13.63 12.07
N ALA A 124 -6.01 -13.35 10.85
CA ALA A 124 -7.28 -13.89 10.35
C ALA A 124 -7.27 -15.43 10.30
N LEU A 125 -6.21 -16.03 9.75
CA LEU A 125 -6.04 -17.48 9.73
C LEU A 125 -5.94 -18.07 11.14
N GLY A 126 -5.20 -17.41 12.04
CA GLY A 126 -5.10 -17.85 13.43
C GLY A 126 -6.44 -17.88 14.15
N VAL A 127 -7.34 -16.92 13.87
CA VAL A 127 -8.72 -16.93 14.40
C VAL A 127 -9.55 -18.06 13.74
N LEU A 128 -9.41 -18.28 12.43
CA LEU A 128 -10.13 -19.36 11.73
C LEU A 128 -9.74 -20.76 12.24
N GLU A 129 -8.47 -20.94 12.58
CA GLU A 129 -7.88 -22.19 13.09
C GLU A 129 -8.02 -22.35 14.62
N ASP A 130 -8.70 -21.44 15.32
CA ASP A 130 -8.81 -21.40 16.80
C ASP A 130 -7.45 -21.28 17.53
N ASN A 131 -6.40 -20.85 16.82
CA ASN A 131 -5.06 -20.62 17.37
C ASN A 131 -4.94 -19.27 18.09
N ILE A 132 -5.78 -18.30 17.73
CA ILE A 132 -5.80 -16.93 18.28
C ILE A 132 -7.22 -16.61 18.75
N THR A 133 -7.36 -16.11 19.98
CA THR A 133 -8.67 -15.70 20.51
C THR A 133 -9.13 -14.37 19.90
N VAL A 134 -10.44 -14.11 19.91
CA VAL A 134 -11.03 -12.85 19.38
C VAL A 134 -10.42 -11.61 20.06
N ASN A 135 -10.21 -11.66 21.38
CA ASN A 135 -9.62 -10.57 22.14
C ASN A 135 -8.14 -10.35 21.77
N GLU A 136 -7.35 -11.42 21.70
CA GLU A 136 -5.95 -11.37 21.29
C GLU A 136 -5.82 -10.79 19.87
N ALA A 137 -6.72 -11.17 18.95
CA ALA A 137 -6.75 -10.65 17.59
C ALA A 137 -6.92 -9.12 17.56
N PHE A 138 -7.77 -8.52 18.40
CA PHE A 138 -7.89 -7.05 18.50
C PHE A 138 -6.57 -6.38 18.89
N HIS A 139 -5.87 -6.95 19.87
CA HIS A 139 -4.56 -6.43 20.29
C HIS A 139 -3.54 -6.54 19.16
N LEU A 140 -3.45 -7.69 18.49
CA LEU A 140 -2.52 -7.91 17.38
C LEU A 140 -2.83 -7.01 16.17
N ILE A 141 -4.10 -6.77 15.83
CA ILE A 141 -4.49 -5.83 14.76
C ILE A 141 -4.06 -4.40 15.15
N ASN A 142 -4.32 -3.99 16.39
CA ASN A 142 -3.96 -2.65 16.87
C ASN A 142 -2.43 -2.46 16.91
N GLU A 143 -1.67 -3.48 17.26
CA GLU A 143 -0.20 -3.45 17.19
C GLU A 143 0.31 -3.38 15.75
N THR A 144 -0.32 -4.12 14.84
CA THR A 144 0.01 -4.09 13.41
C THR A 144 -0.20 -2.68 12.84
N GLU A 145 -1.30 -2.01 13.20
CA GLU A 145 -1.58 -0.65 12.73
C GLU A 145 -0.73 0.45 13.39
N LYS A 146 -0.29 0.24 14.64
CA LYS A 146 0.58 1.21 15.33
C LYS A 146 2.01 1.21 14.79
N GLU A 147 2.31 0.42 13.76
CA GLU A 147 3.63 0.33 13.14
C GLU A 147 4.76 -0.07 14.13
N THR A 148 4.40 -0.54 15.34
CA THR A 148 5.36 -0.87 16.40
C THR A 148 6.17 -2.12 16.06
N GLN A 149 5.57 -3.02 15.28
CA GLN A 149 6.13 -4.32 14.92
C GLN A 149 7.10 -4.32 13.74
N PHE A 150 7.36 -3.19 13.08
CA PHE A 150 8.38 -3.18 12.04
C PHE A 150 9.73 -3.61 12.61
N THR A 151 10.35 -4.56 11.92
CA THR A 151 11.71 -4.99 12.21
C THR A 151 12.65 -3.79 12.17
N SER A 152 13.77 -3.84 12.90
CA SER A 152 14.76 -2.75 12.87
C SER A 152 15.21 -2.43 11.44
N PHE A 153 15.24 -3.44 10.57
CA PHE A 153 15.51 -3.27 9.14
C PHE A 153 14.41 -2.49 8.41
N GLU A 154 13.13 -2.84 8.60
CA GLU A 154 12.02 -2.11 7.98
C GLU A 154 11.89 -0.68 8.51
N LYS A 155 12.13 -0.47 9.81
CA LYS A 155 12.22 0.88 10.39
C LYS A 155 13.36 1.65 9.75
N HIS A 156 14.52 1.03 9.53
CA HIS A 156 15.63 1.66 8.83
C HIS A 156 15.33 1.92 7.35
N TYR A 157 14.59 1.03 6.69
CA TYR A 157 14.19 1.18 5.30
C TYR A 157 13.17 2.31 5.13
N ARG A 158 12.15 2.39 6.01
CA ARG A 158 11.12 3.44 5.99
C ARG A 158 11.64 4.79 6.45
N ASN A 159 12.57 4.81 7.41
CA ASN A 159 13.17 6.03 7.92
C ASN A 159 14.44 6.42 7.14
N LEU A 160 14.90 7.65 7.36
CA LEU A 160 16.22 8.05 6.87
C LEU A 160 17.32 7.29 7.61
N PRO A 161 18.44 6.94 6.93
CA PRO A 161 18.76 7.18 5.51
C PRO A 161 18.38 6.03 4.55
N GLY A 162 17.78 4.93 5.04
CA GLY A 162 17.65 3.68 4.26
C GLY A 162 16.88 3.82 2.96
N ARG A 163 15.80 4.61 2.94
CA ARG A 163 15.01 4.89 1.73
C ARG A 163 15.83 5.57 0.62
N ILE A 164 16.67 6.53 0.98
CA ILE A 164 17.54 7.25 0.03
C ILE A 164 18.64 6.33 -0.50
N ALA A 165 19.12 5.39 0.31
CA ALA A 165 20.15 4.44 -0.12
C ALA A 165 19.60 3.31 -1.01
N LEU A 166 18.36 2.86 -0.77
CA LEU A 166 17.81 1.72 -1.51
C LEU A 166 17.42 2.08 -2.96
N ILE A 167 16.74 3.20 -3.17
CA ILE A 167 16.28 3.61 -4.51
C ILE A 167 17.43 3.67 -5.55
N PRO A 168 18.62 4.24 -5.25
CA PRO A 168 19.79 4.18 -6.14
C PRO A 168 20.26 2.76 -6.48
N VAL A 169 20.29 1.87 -5.49
CA VAL A 169 20.70 0.46 -5.71
C VAL A 169 19.68 -0.23 -6.60
N LEU A 170 18.40 -0.03 -6.35
CA LEU A 170 17.31 -0.58 -7.14
C LEU A 170 17.27 -0.01 -8.57
N ALA A 171 17.54 1.29 -8.72
CA ALA A 171 17.60 1.95 -10.03
C ALA A 171 18.78 1.46 -10.87
N SER A 172 19.96 1.35 -10.25
CA SER A 172 21.19 0.93 -10.92
C SER A 172 21.21 -0.56 -11.26
N THR A 173 20.69 -1.41 -10.38
CA THR A 173 20.46 -2.82 -10.69
C THR A 173 19.38 -2.98 -11.77
N GLY A 174 18.29 -2.22 -11.71
CA GLY A 174 17.26 -2.26 -12.75
C GLY A 174 17.79 -1.86 -14.12
N CYS A 175 18.57 -0.77 -14.18
CA CYS A 175 19.22 -0.28 -15.40
C CYS A 175 20.15 -1.34 -16.03
N THR A 176 21.03 -1.95 -15.24
CA THR A 176 22.04 -2.89 -15.75
C THR A 176 21.47 -4.29 -16.04
N VAL A 177 20.67 -4.83 -15.12
CA VAL A 177 20.19 -6.22 -15.19
C VAL A 177 18.98 -6.36 -16.11
N TYR A 178 17.97 -5.48 -15.99
CA TYR A 178 16.74 -5.62 -16.78
C TYR A 178 16.83 -4.96 -18.15
N PHE A 179 17.51 -3.82 -18.25
CA PHE A 179 17.55 -3.02 -19.48
C PHE A 179 18.90 -3.09 -20.22
N GLY A 180 19.84 -3.92 -19.75
CA GLY A 180 21.12 -4.14 -20.41
C GLY A 180 22.03 -2.92 -20.45
N GLY A 181 21.89 -2.01 -19.48
CA GLY A 181 22.72 -0.80 -19.37
C GLY A 181 24.19 -1.11 -19.14
N THR A 182 25.06 -0.20 -19.55
CA THR A 182 26.51 -0.28 -19.34
C THR A 182 26.91 0.08 -17.90
N TRP A 183 28.19 -0.08 -17.57
CA TRP A 183 28.74 0.42 -16.29
C TRP A 183 28.67 1.95 -16.15
N VAL A 184 28.65 2.69 -17.26
CA VAL A 184 28.45 4.15 -17.22
C VAL A 184 26.99 4.44 -16.87
N ASP A 185 26.05 3.69 -17.46
CA ASP A 185 24.62 3.78 -17.12
C ASP A 185 24.35 3.40 -15.67
N PHE A 186 25.09 2.45 -15.10
CA PHE A 186 25.04 2.11 -13.68
C PHE A 186 25.33 3.34 -12.80
N GLY A 187 26.41 4.08 -13.10
CA GLY A 187 26.79 5.28 -12.36
C GLY A 187 25.75 6.39 -12.44
N PHE A 188 25.21 6.66 -13.65
CA PHE A 188 24.14 7.64 -13.81
C PHE A 188 22.82 7.19 -13.20
N ALA A 189 22.52 5.89 -13.19
CA ALA A 189 21.34 5.34 -12.54
C ALA A 189 21.40 5.44 -11.00
N ILE A 190 22.59 5.36 -10.40
CA ILE A 190 22.79 5.70 -8.98
C ILE A 190 22.44 7.17 -8.75
N LEU A 191 22.89 8.07 -9.63
CA LEU A 191 22.63 9.49 -9.51
C LEU A 191 21.13 9.81 -9.64
N THR A 192 20.46 9.31 -10.67
CA THR A 192 19.01 9.48 -10.86
C THR A 192 18.22 8.87 -9.71
N GLY A 193 18.57 7.66 -9.27
CA GLY A 193 17.92 7.01 -8.13
C GLY A 193 18.16 7.76 -6.81
N THR A 194 19.31 8.41 -6.63
CA THR A 194 19.57 9.26 -5.45
C THR A 194 18.69 10.50 -5.47
N THR A 195 18.59 11.16 -6.63
CA THR A 195 17.69 12.31 -6.80
C THR A 195 16.23 11.91 -6.57
N ALA A 196 15.79 10.79 -7.14
CA ALA A 196 14.45 10.25 -6.93
C ALA A 196 14.18 9.95 -5.45
N GLY A 197 15.15 9.34 -4.75
CA GLY A 197 15.03 9.06 -3.32
C GLY A 197 14.96 10.31 -2.45
N VAL A 198 15.69 11.38 -2.79
CA VAL A 198 15.59 12.68 -2.11
C VAL A 198 14.22 13.32 -2.34
N ILE A 199 13.70 13.31 -3.58
CA ILE A 199 12.37 13.84 -3.90
C ILE A 199 11.29 13.07 -3.13
N HIS A 200 11.34 11.74 -3.21
CA HIS A 200 10.41 10.87 -2.47
C HIS A 200 10.45 11.17 -0.96
N TYR A 201 11.65 11.32 -0.38
CA TYR A 201 11.80 11.69 1.03
C TYR A 201 11.11 13.03 1.37
N ILE A 202 11.30 14.07 0.55
CA ILE A 202 10.67 15.38 0.74
C ILE A 202 9.13 15.25 0.65
N CYS A 203 8.62 14.50 -0.33
CA CYS A 203 7.19 14.25 -0.49
C CYS A 203 6.59 13.45 0.66
N CYS A 204 7.32 12.50 1.26
CA CYS A 204 6.87 11.80 2.47
C CYS A 204 6.77 12.74 3.68
N ARG A 205 7.64 13.75 3.80
CA ARG A 205 7.60 14.74 4.88
C ARG A 205 6.47 15.75 4.72
N LYS A 206 6.10 16.06 3.47
CA LYS A 206 5.08 17.05 3.13
C LYS A 206 3.96 16.37 2.32
N PRO A 207 2.90 15.86 2.98
CA PRO A 207 1.85 15.10 2.29
C PRO A 207 1.12 15.89 1.20
N GLU A 208 1.19 17.22 1.24
CA GLU A 208 0.70 18.13 0.19
C GLU A 208 1.44 17.93 -1.15
N LEU A 209 2.71 17.51 -1.12
CA LEU A 209 3.55 17.29 -2.29
C LEU A 209 3.46 15.85 -2.83
N ALA A 210 2.76 14.95 -2.14
CA ALA A 210 2.65 13.55 -2.55
C ALA A 210 2.02 13.41 -3.95
N GLY A 211 1.06 14.28 -4.29
CA GLY A 211 0.37 14.25 -5.59
C GLY A 211 1.24 14.65 -6.79
N ILE A 212 2.39 15.31 -6.58
CA ILE A 212 3.31 15.73 -7.64
C ILE A 212 4.63 14.96 -7.63
N GLN A 213 4.79 13.99 -6.72
CA GLN A 213 6.03 13.24 -6.54
C GLN A 213 6.49 12.59 -7.85
N ASP A 214 5.62 11.84 -8.50
CA ASP A 214 5.93 11.09 -9.72
C ASP A 214 6.36 12.00 -10.87
N LEU A 215 5.71 13.16 -10.98
CA LEU A 215 6.06 14.19 -11.96
C LEU A 215 7.46 14.75 -11.69
N LEU A 216 7.81 15.05 -10.45
CA LEU A 216 9.13 15.57 -10.10
C LEU A 216 10.24 14.53 -10.30
N VAL A 217 9.97 13.27 -9.92
CA VAL A 217 10.91 12.16 -10.11
C VAL A 217 11.16 11.91 -11.60
N SER A 218 10.12 11.88 -12.42
CA SER A 218 10.25 11.67 -13.86
C SER A 218 10.97 12.82 -14.58
N ILE A 219 10.66 14.07 -14.23
CA ILE A 219 11.37 15.26 -14.77
C ILE A 219 12.87 15.18 -14.44
N SER A 220 13.21 15.01 -13.16
CA SER A 220 14.61 14.99 -12.72
C SER A 220 15.40 13.82 -13.30
N THR A 221 14.80 12.63 -13.35
CA THR A 221 15.40 11.44 -13.97
C THR A 221 15.69 11.68 -15.45
N ALA A 222 14.72 12.20 -16.20
CA ALA A 222 14.88 12.48 -17.62
C ALA A 222 15.91 13.59 -17.89
N MET A 223 15.97 14.63 -17.06
CA MET A 223 16.98 15.68 -17.18
C MET A 223 18.40 15.14 -17.01
N ILE A 224 18.63 14.35 -15.96
CA ILE A 224 19.95 13.76 -15.68
C ILE A 224 20.32 12.74 -16.77
N SER A 225 19.38 11.92 -17.22
CA SER A 225 19.62 10.91 -18.26
C SER A 225 19.93 11.57 -19.61
N THR A 226 19.22 12.65 -19.95
CA THR A 226 19.51 13.44 -21.16
C THR A 226 20.89 14.09 -21.07
N MET A 227 21.24 14.63 -19.90
CA MET A 227 22.59 15.16 -19.67
C MET A 227 23.66 14.08 -19.86
N ALA A 228 23.47 12.88 -19.32
CA ALA A 228 24.38 11.75 -19.49
C ALA A 228 24.58 11.38 -20.97
N MET A 229 23.47 11.29 -21.72
CA MET A 229 23.49 11.02 -23.15
C MET A 229 24.25 12.11 -23.94
N THR A 230 24.12 13.39 -23.55
CA THR A 230 24.87 14.47 -24.22
C THR A 230 26.37 14.46 -23.92
N LEU A 231 26.78 13.98 -22.74
CA LEU A 231 28.19 13.90 -22.35
C LEU A 231 28.88 12.65 -22.91
N PHE A 232 28.13 11.55 -23.05
CA PHE A 232 28.67 10.23 -23.42
C PHE A 232 27.79 9.50 -24.46
N PRO A 233 27.63 10.03 -25.67
CA PRO A 233 26.63 9.55 -26.65
C PRO A 233 26.82 8.08 -27.08
N ASN A 234 28.04 7.55 -27.03
CA ASN A 234 28.34 6.18 -27.46
C ASN A 234 28.39 5.17 -26.30
N ALA A 235 28.28 5.63 -25.05
CA ALA A 235 28.46 4.78 -23.87
C ALA A 235 27.22 4.73 -22.97
N VAL A 236 26.19 5.53 -23.26
CA VAL A 236 25.00 5.68 -22.43
C VAL A 236 23.75 5.29 -23.20
N CYS A 237 22.86 4.54 -22.54
CA CYS A 237 21.55 4.17 -23.06
C CYS A 237 20.45 4.93 -22.28
N PHE A 238 19.86 5.96 -22.91
CA PHE A 238 18.80 6.77 -22.30
C PHE A 238 17.61 5.94 -21.78
N PRO A 239 17.02 5.00 -22.56
CA PRO A 239 15.94 4.17 -22.08
C PRO A 239 16.33 3.32 -20.87
N ALA A 240 17.54 2.78 -20.81
CA ALA A 240 17.99 1.96 -19.69
C ALA A 240 18.06 2.75 -18.37
N GLN A 241 18.57 3.99 -18.42
CA GLN A 241 18.67 4.86 -17.25
C GLN A 241 17.29 5.31 -16.74
N VAL A 242 16.44 5.80 -17.67
CA VAL A 242 15.10 6.29 -17.34
C VAL A 242 14.22 5.14 -16.84
N LEU A 243 14.14 4.03 -17.57
CA LEU A 243 13.34 2.88 -17.14
C LEU A 243 13.90 2.24 -15.89
N GLY A 244 15.22 2.14 -15.72
CA GLY A 244 15.84 1.61 -14.50
C GLY A 244 15.37 2.34 -13.24
N THR A 245 15.24 3.67 -13.31
CA THR A 245 14.79 4.50 -12.18
C THR A 245 13.27 4.51 -12.04
N LEU A 246 12.54 4.73 -13.14
CA LEU A 246 11.08 4.88 -13.12
C LEU A 246 10.34 3.55 -12.95
N PHE A 247 10.99 2.41 -13.22
CA PHE A 247 10.40 1.08 -13.03
C PHE A 247 9.84 0.89 -11.62
N TRP A 248 10.50 1.45 -10.60
CA TRP A 248 10.04 1.37 -9.20
C TRP A 248 8.87 2.30 -8.87
N PHE A 249 8.64 3.31 -9.70
CA PHE A 249 7.49 4.21 -9.60
C PHE A 249 6.34 3.75 -10.52
N LEU A 250 6.55 2.71 -11.34
CA LEU A 250 5.46 2.13 -12.12
C LEU A 250 4.50 1.39 -11.20
N TYR A 251 3.21 1.65 -11.40
CA TYR A 251 2.10 1.05 -10.65
C TYR A 251 1.78 -0.38 -11.11
N GLY A 252 2.81 -1.21 -11.34
CA GLY A 252 2.67 -2.56 -11.91
C GLY A 252 1.89 -3.52 -11.00
N ILE A 253 2.11 -3.48 -9.69
CA ILE A 253 1.34 -4.31 -8.74
C ILE A 253 -0.12 -3.87 -8.72
N SER A 254 -0.39 -2.56 -8.62
CA SER A 254 -1.76 -2.02 -8.65
C SER A 254 -2.48 -2.36 -9.95
N PHE A 255 -1.76 -2.34 -11.07
CA PHE A 255 -2.26 -2.79 -12.38
C PHE A 255 -2.64 -4.28 -12.36
N MET A 256 -1.75 -5.16 -11.90
CA MET A 256 -2.03 -6.59 -11.81
C MET A 256 -3.20 -6.89 -10.87
N LEU A 257 -3.23 -6.28 -9.68
CA LEU A 257 -4.32 -6.42 -8.72
C LEU A 257 -5.65 -5.96 -9.30
N SER A 258 -5.66 -4.86 -10.07
CA SER A 258 -6.88 -4.36 -10.71
C SER A 258 -7.45 -5.34 -11.74
N LEU A 259 -6.60 -5.99 -12.53
CA LEU A 259 -7.01 -7.03 -13.48
C LEU A 259 -7.58 -8.24 -12.75
N TYR A 260 -6.91 -8.69 -11.67
CA TYR A 260 -7.44 -9.78 -10.84
C TYR A 260 -8.81 -9.44 -10.27
N GLU A 261 -9.01 -8.24 -9.73
CA GLU A 261 -10.32 -7.81 -9.21
C GLU A 261 -11.41 -7.80 -10.28
N MET A 262 -11.10 -7.33 -11.50
CA MET A 262 -12.04 -7.37 -12.63
C MET A 262 -12.41 -8.82 -13.00
N THR A 263 -11.46 -9.75 -13.00
CA THR A 263 -11.72 -11.17 -13.31
C THR A 263 -12.54 -11.88 -12.23
N GLN A 264 -12.49 -11.40 -10.98
CA GLN A 264 -13.26 -11.93 -9.85
C GLN A 264 -14.66 -11.30 -9.71
N GLY A 265 -15.11 -10.51 -10.70
CA GLY A 265 -16.42 -9.88 -10.69
C GLY A 265 -16.51 -8.57 -9.88
N LEU A 266 -15.39 -8.08 -9.33
CA LEU A 266 -15.30 -6.79 -8.66
C LEU A 266 -14.92 -5.69 -9.68
N THR A 267 -15.78 -5.51 -10.69
CA THR A 267 -15.49 -4.69 -11.88
C THR A 267 -15.29 -3.21 -11.56
N MET A 268 -16.08 -2.63 -10.64
CA MET A 268 -16.00 -1.21 -10.30
C MET A 268 -14.70 -0.83 -9.56
N THR A 269 -14.31 -1.62 -8.55
CA THR A 269 -13.06 -1.39 -7.78
C THR A 269 -11.84 -1.68 -8.64
N GLY A 270 -11.88 -2.74 -9.45
CA GLY A 270 -10.82 -3.06 -10.41
C GLY A 270 -10.66 -1.94 -11.46
N LEU A 271 -11.74 -1.51 -12.11
CA LEU A 271 -11.69 -0.47 -13.14
C LEU A 271 -11.14 0.87 -12.63
N THR A 272 -11.56 1.28 -11.43
CA THR A 272 -11.09 2.52 -10.82
C THR A 272 -9.61 2.48 -10.45
N ARG A 273 -9.13 1.37 -9.86
CA ARG A 273 -7.69 1.20 -9.57
C ARG A 273 -6.87 1.11 -10.86
N PHE A 274 -7.39 0.44 -11.89
CA PHE A 274 -6.78 0.37 -13.21
C PHE A 274 -6.65 1.75 -13.85
N ALA A 275 -7.73 2.54 -13.86
CA ALA A 275 -7.74 3.90 -14.40
C ALA A 275 -6.72 4.80 -13.68
N LEU A 276 -6.62 4.70 -12.36
CA LEU A 276 -5.63 5.43 -11.57
C LEU A 276 -4.19 5.00 -11.89
N ALA A 277 -3.92 3.71 -12.01
CA ALA A 277 -2.59 3.20 -12.38
C ALA A 277 -2.17 3.70 -13.78
N ILE A 278 -3.11 3.73 -14.73
CA ILE A 278 -2.89 4.30 -16.08
C ILE A 278 -2.61 5.80 -16.00
N LEU A 279 -3.44 6.56 -15.27
CA LEU A 279 -3.29 8.01 -15.14
C LEU A 279 -1.91 8.37 -14.55
N ASN A 280 -1.48 7.67 -13.50
CA ASN A 280 -0.18 7.90 -12.90
C ASN A 280 0.98 7.52 -13.84
N SER A 281 0.80 6.45 -14.64
CA SER A 281 1.78 6.08 -15.68
C SER A 281 1.88 7.16 -16.77
N PHE A 282 0.77 7.79 -17.14
CA PHE A 282 0.78 8.95 -18.04
C PHE A 282 1.47 10.16 -17.42
N ILE A 283 1.27 10.44 -16.13
CA ILE A 283 1.96 11.53 -15.42
C ILE A 283 3.48 11.30 -15.44
N LEU A 284 3.94 10.07 -15.20
CA LEU A 284 5.36 9.71 -15.32
C LEU A 284 5.88 9.95 -16.75
N ALA A 285 5.18 9.47 -17.77
CA ALA A 285 5.58 9.66 -19.17
C ALA A 285 5.62 11.16 -19.54
N PHE A 286 4.63 11.93 -19.10
CA PHE A 286 4.57 13.37 -19.33
C PHE A 286 5.74 14.11 -18.65
N GLY A 287 6.08 13.73 -17.41
CA GLY A 287 7.24 14.28 -16.73
C GLY A 287 8.57 13.94 -17.40
N VAL A 288 8.72 12.74 -17.99
CA VAL A 288 9.89 12.39 -18.80
C VAL A 288 10.02 13.35 -19.99
N VAL A 289 8.93 13.58 -20.73
CA VAL A 289 8.94 14.53 -21.86
C VAL A 289 9.37 15.91 -21.39
N ILE A 290 8.75 16.46 -20.35
CA ILE A 290 9.13 17.77 -19.80
C ILE A 290 10.63 17.82 -19.43
N GLY A 291 11.14 16.77 -18.78
CA GLY A 291 12.55 16.71 -18.39
C GLY A 291 13.51 16.68 -19.58
N VAL A 292 13.19 15.94 -20.64
CA VAL A 292 13.95 15.95 -21.90
C VAL A 292 13.97 17.35 -22.52
N TRP A 293 12.80 18.01 -22.60
CA TRP A 293 12.68 19.35 -23.16
C TRP A 293 13.51 20.36 -22.38
N PHE A 294 13.43 20.36 -21.05
CA PHE A 294 14.26 21.25 -20.22
C PHE A 294 15.76 21.03 -20.41
N ALA A 295 16.21 19.78 -20.53
CA ALA A 295 17.62 19.48 -20.79
C ALA A 295 18.07 19.90 -22.20
N ALA A 296 17.17 19.82 -23.18
CA ALA A 296 17.45 20.16 -24.57
C ALA A 296 17.50 21.68 -24.84
N TYR A 297 16.76 22.50 -24.07
CA TYR A 297 16.78 23.98 -24.18
C TYR A 297 18.16 24.61 -23.89
N GLY A 298 19.12 23.86 -23.37
CA GLY A 298 20.47 24.33 -23.03
C GLY A 298 21.45 24.54 -24.19
N GLY A 299 21.10 24.32 -25.46
CA GLY A 299 21.99 24.67 -26.57
C GLY A 299 21.50 24.32 -27.99
N PRO A 300 21.95 25.07 -29.03
CA PRO A 300 21.41 25.02 -30.40
C PRO A 300 21.59 23.68 -31.14
N ASN A 301 22.51 22.82 -30.70
CA ASN A 301 22.84 21.55 -31.38
C ASN A 301 22.39 20.30 -30.61
N ARG A 302 21.71 20.42 -29.47
CA ARG A 302 21.41 19.26 -28.61
C ARG A 302 20.23 18.42 -29.08
N PHE A 303 19.23 19.02 -29.73
CA PHE A 303 18.05 18.29 -30.20
C PHE A 303 18.37 17.20 -31.23
N TYR A 304 19.32 17.44 -32.13
CA TYR A 304 19.69 16.48 -33.18
C TYR A 304 20.47 15.25 -32.68
N LEU A 305 20.98 15.29 -31.44
CA LEU A 305 21.71 14.17 -30.84
C LEU A 305 20.83 13.26 -29.99
N ILE A 306 19.59 13.68 -29.69
CA ILE A 306 18.67 12.96 -28.80
C ILE A 306 17.67 12.09 -29.59
N LEU A 307 17.39 12.46 -30.85
CA LEU A 307 16.57 11.70 -31.80
C LEU A 307 17.43 10.70 -32.59
#